data_AF-A0A0D5NID6-F1
#
_entry.id   AF-A0A0D5NID6-F1
#
_cell.length_a   1.000
_cell.length_b   1.000
_cell.length_c   1.000
_cell.angle_alpha   90.00
_cell.angle_beta   90.00
_cell.angle_gamma   90.00
#
_symmetry.space_group_name_H-M   'P 1'
#
loop_
_entity.id
_entity.type
_entity.pdbx_description
1 polymer ?
#
loop_
_entity_poly.entity_id
_entity_poly.type
_entity_poly.pdbx_seq_one_letter_code
_entity_poly.pdbx_strand_id
1 'polypeptide(L)'
;MAFMPPLGPQGMQQPPASPPPQFAPPKPAVSAFAVDPGAIAGCLFRNTFVWLRNGNTFWFYPTFVGRTSVAGFRWTGRFWVYSGIDLRQIETFTCF
;
A
#
# COMPACT_ATOMS: atom_id res chain seq x y z
N MET A 1 -26.27 -23.83 28.92
CA MET A 1 -24.82 -23.58 28.94
C MET A 1 -24.45 -22.86 27.65
N ALA A 2 -23.96 -21.63 27.76
CA ALA A 2 -23.71 -20.74 26.63
C ALA A 2 -22.41 -21.13 25.91
N PHE A 3 -22.50 -21.49 24.63
CA PHE A 3 -21.36 -21.65 23.75
C PHE A 3 -21.04 -20.28 23.14
N MET A 4 -20.08 -19.58 23.74
CA MET A 4 -19.45 -18.38 23.19
C MET A 4 -18.35 -18.85 22.23
N PRO A 5 -18.34 -18.48 20.95
CA PRO A 5 -17.17 -18.67 20.11
C PRO A 5 -16.06 -17.70 20.56
N PRO A 6 -14.78 -18.06 20.45
CA PRO A 6 -13.70 -17.12 20.71
C PRO A 6 -13.72 -16.04 19.61
N LEU A 7 -14.20 -14.84 19.96
CA LEU A 7 -13.86 -13.63 19.23
C LEU A 7 -12.36 -13.39 19.45
N GLY A 8 -11.54 -13.99 18.59
CA GLY A 8 -10.14 -13.62 18.46
C GLY A 8 -10.06 -12.12 18.14
N PRO A 9 -9.08 -11.39 18.69
CA PRO A 9 -8.93 -9.97 18.44
C PRO A 9 -8.84 -9.77 16.93
N GLN A 10 -9.80 -9.05 16.37
CA GLN A 10 -9.75 -8.58 14.99
C GLN A 10 -8.48 -7.76 14.87
N GLY A 11 -7.45 -8.38 14.29
CA GLY A 11 -6.09 -7.85 14.28
C GLY A 11 -6.11 -6.45 13.71
N MET A 12 -5.85 -5.45 14.56
CA MET A 12 -5.47 -4.13 14.11
C MET A 12 -4.31 -4.36 13.14
N GLN A 13 -4.50 -4.11 11.84
CA GLN A 13 -3.44 -4.29 10.85
C GLN A 13 -2.25 -3.46 11.31
N GLN A 14 -1.19 -4.12 11.78
CA GLN A 14 -0.01 -3.43 12.27
C GLN A 14 0.80 -2.95 11.07
N PRO A 15 1.38 -1.75 11.12
CA PRO A 15 2.33 -1.33 10.10
C PRO A 15 3.50 -2.31 10.05
N PRO A 16 4.19 -2.41 8.90
CA PRO A 16 5.45 -3.16 8.83
C PRO A 16 6.40 -2.65 9.91
N ALA A 17 6.92 -3.55 10.74
CA ALA A 17 7.93 -3.19 11.74
C ALA A 17 9.25 -2.76 11.08
N SER A 18 9.50 -3.20 9.84
CA SER A 18 10.71 -2.92 9.10
C SER A 18 10.60 -1.60 8.33
N PRO A 19 11.66 -0.77 8.32
CA PRO A 19 11.74 0.35 7.38
C PRO A 19 11.74 -0.20 5.95
N PRO A 20 11.14 0.54 4.99
CA PRO A 20 11.25 0.17 3.59
C PRO A 20 12.70 0.32 3.10
N PRO A 21 13.04 -0.26 1.94
CA PRO A 21 14.35 -0.05 1.33
C PRO A 21 14.64 1.44 1.19
N GLN A 22 15.83 1.89 1.61
CA GLN A 22 16.17 3.31 1.59
C GLN A 22 16.49 3.85 0.18
N PHE A 23 16.35 3.03 -0.86
CA PHE A 23 16.53 3.45 -2.25
C PHE A 23 15.17 3.67 -2.92
N ALA A 24 15.09 4.67 -3.79
CA ALA A 24 13.98 4.76 -4.73
C ALA A 24 14.31 3.83 -5.92
N PRO A 25 13.48 2.81 -6.20
CA PRO A 25 13.68 1.98 -7.39
C PRO A 25 13.58 2.81 -8.68
N PRO A 26 14.18 2.37 -9.79
CA PRO A 26 13.98 3.02 -11.07
C PRO A 26 12.49 2.94 -11.46
N LYS A 27 11.93 4.06 -11.90
CA LYS A 27 10.55 4.13 -12.37
C LYS A 27 10.36 3.16 -13.55
N PRO A 28 9.42 2.21 -13.49
CA PRO A 28 9.17 1.31 -14.61
C PRO A 28 8.82 2.12 -15.86
N ALA A 29 9.46 1.81 -16.99
CA ALA A 29 9.10 2.41 -18.29
C ALA A 29 7.72 1.95 -18.76
N VAL A 30 7.25 0.80 -18.26
CA VAL A 30 5.88 0.32 -18.44
C VAL A 30 5.03 0.89 -17.31
N SER A 31 4.40 2.04 -17.57
CA SER A 31 3.25 2.48 -16.78
C SER A 31 2.03 1.70 -17.25
N ALA A 32 1.37 0.99 -16.34
CA ALA A 32 0.04 0.48 -16.63
C ALA A 32 -0.84 1.70 -16.91
N PHE A 33 -1.27 1.87 -18.17
CA PHE A 33 -2.06 3.03 -18.63
C PHE A 33 -3.31 3.26 -17.74
N ALA A 34 -3.79 2.19 -17.11
CA ALA A 34 -4.68 2.23 -15.96
C ALA A 34 -4.05 1.41 -14.82
N VAL A 35 -3.82 2.05 -13.66
CA VAL A 35 -3.54 1.33 -12.41
C VAL A 35 -4.83 0.65 -11.98
N ASP A 36 -4.97 -0.62 -12.38
CA ASP A 36 -6.15 -1.42 -12.06
C ASP A 36 -6.10 -1.88 -10.59
N PRO A 37 -7.23 -1.85 -9.84
CA PRO A 37 -7.28 -2.36 -8.46
C PRO A 37 -6.77 -3.80 -8.35
N GLY A 38 -6.97 -4.64 -9.38
CA GLY A 38 -6.44 -6.01 -9.41
C GLY A 38 -4.92 -6.07 -9.42
N ALA A 39 -4.24 -5.11 -10.06
CA ALA A 39 -2.78 -5.10 -10.17
C ALA A 39 -2.12 -4.71 -8.84
N ILE A 40 -2.66 -3.71 -8.14
CA ILE A 40 -2.15 -3.31 -6.82
C ILE A 40 -2.55 -4.30 -5.71
N ALA A 41 -3.66 -5.02 -5.88
CA ALA A 41 -4.05 -6.09 -4.96
C ALA A 41 -2.99 -7.20 -4.87
N GLY A 42 -2.25 -7.46 -5.96
CA GLY A 42 -1.09 -8.37 -5.94
C GLY A 42 0.09 -7.88 -5.08
N CYS A 43 0.10 -6.59 -4.72
CA CYS A 43 1.11 -5.98 -3.87
C CYS A 43 0.64 -5.79 -2.41
N LEU A 44 -0.54 -6.28 -2.04
CA LEU A 44 -1.05 -6.24 -0.67
C LEU A 44 -0.06 -6.89 0.31
N PHE A 45 0.16 -6.24 1.45
CA PHE A 45 1.11 -6.66 2.48
C PHE A 45 2.58 -6.71 2.01
N ARG A 46 2.93 -5.92 0.99
CA ARG A 46 4.31 -5.81 0.46
C ARG A 46 4.76 -4.35 0.40
N ASN A 47 6.08 -4.13 0.46
CA ASN A 47 6.64 -2.78 0.33
C ASN A 47 6.46 -2.32 -1.12
N THR A 48 5.59 -1.33 -1.32
CA THR A 48 5.25 -0.82 -2.64
C THR A 48 5.78 0.60 -2.79
N PHE A 49 6.62 0.83 -3.79
CA PHE A 49 7.01 2.18 -4.16
C PHE A 49 5.96 2.74 -5.12
N VAL A 50 5.35 3.87 -4.78
CA VAL A 50 4.33 4.51 -5.61
C VAL A 50 4.83 5.83 -6.14
N TRP A 51 4.57 6.08 -7.43
CA TRP A 51 4.77 7.37 -8.08
C TRP A 51 3.41 7.96 -8.35
N LEU A 52 3.14 9.12 -7.77
CA LEU A 52 1.94 9.87 -8.03
C LEU A 52 2.12 10.76 -9.26
N ARG A 53 1.02 11.02 -9.95
CA ARG A 53 0.94 11.90 -11.13
C ARG A 53 1.34 13.35 -10.86
N ASN A 54 1.30 13.78 -9.60
CA ASN A 54 1.76 15.10 -9.18
C ASN A 54 3.28 15.18 -8.96
N GLY A 55 4.02 14.09 -9.23
CA GLY A 55 5.48 14.00 -9.03
C GLY A 55 5.89 13.52 -7.64
N ASN A 56 4.95 13.31 -6.72
CA ASN A 56 5.28 12.78 -5.39
C ASN A 56 5.61 11.29 -5.47
N THR A 57 6.63 10.87 -4.73
CA THR A 57 7.05 9.47 -4.67
C THR A 57 7.30 9.08 -3.23
N PHE A 58 6.85 7.91 -2.83
CA PHE A 58 7.03 7.41 -1.47
C PHE A 58 6.80 5.91 -1.38
N TRP A 59 7.28 5.34 -0.28
CA TRP A 59 6.95 3.99 0.09
C TRP A 59 5.55 3.91 0.68
N PHE A 60 4.80 2.94 0.20
CA PHE A 60 3.44 2.66 0.59
C PHE A 60 3.29 1.16 0.84
N TYR A 61 2.58 0.82 1.90
CA TYR A 61 2.33 -0.55 2.30
C TYR A 61 0.81 -0.77 2.25
N PRO A 62 0.27 -1.23 1.11
CA PRO A 62 -1.16 -1.40 0.94
C PRO A 62 -1.63 -2.55 1.82
N THR A 63 -2.64 -2.27 2.64
CA THR A 63 -3.28 -3.28 3.52
C THR A 63 -4.70 -3.58 3.11
N PHE A 64 -5.31 -2.69 2.32
CA PHE A 64 -6.65 -2.84 1.79
C PHE A 64 -6.76 -2.14 0.44
N VAL A 65 -7.36 -2.80 -0.55
CA VAL A 65 -7.62 -2.24 -1.87
C VAL A 65 -9.14 -2.19 -2.09
N GLY A 66 -9.64 -0.98 -2.32
CA GLY A 66 -11.03 -0.75 -2.75
C GLY A 66 -11.14 -0.75 -4.28
N ARG A 67 -12.31 -0.35 -4.80
CA ARG A 67 -12.55 -0.33 -6.25
C ARG A 67 -11.75 0.76 -6.99
N THR A 68 -11.52 1.89 -6.34
CA THR A 68 -10.86 3.06 -6.94
C THR A 68 -9.77 3.67 -6.06
N SER A 69 -9.59 3.16 -4.85
CA SER A 69 -8.65 3.69 -3.87
C SER A 69 -7.97 2.55 -3.13
N VAL A 70 -6.79 2.83 -2.61
CA VAL A 70 -6.01 1.90 -1.79
C VAL A 70 -5.75 2.53 -0.42
N ALA A 71 -5.98 1.77 0.63
CA ALA A 71 -5.67 2.14 1.99
C ALA A 71 -4.50 1.30 2.52
N GLY A 72 -3.68 1.93 3.34
CA GLY A 72 -2.47 1.30 3.83
C GLY A 72 -1.62 2.25 4.65
N PHE A 73 -0.36 1.90 4.81
CA PHE A 73 0.60 2.73 5.53
C PHE A 73 1.54 3.43 4.56
N ARG A 74 1.62 4.76 4.62
CA ARG A 74 2.65 5.53 3.91
C ARG A 74 3.87 5.71 4.80
N TRP A 75 5.05 5.65 4.21
CA TRP A 75 6.29 5.98 4.89
C TRP A 75 6.56 7.48 4.84
N THR A 76 6.80 8.11 5.99
CA THR A 76 7.17 9.54 6.07
C THR A 76 8.68 9.78 6.08
N GLY A 77 9.49 8.74 5.98
CA GLY A 77 10.94 8.80 6.20
C GLY A 77 11.36 8.37 7.62
N ARG A 78 10.43 8.42 8.58
CA ARG A 78 10.67 8.03 9.98
C ARG A 78 9.69 7.01 10.52
N PHE A 79 8.44 7.06 10.09
CA PHE A 79 7.38 6.20 10.60
C PHE A 79 6.34 5.91 9.52
N TRP A 80 5.64 4.79 9.72
CA TRP A 80 4.49 4.39 8.92
C TRP A 80 3.24 5.13 9.43
N VAL A 81 2.54 5.82 8.53
CA VAL A 81 1.29 6.54 8.83
C VAL A 81 0.19 5.95 7.99
N TYR A 82 -0.93 5.61 8.62
CA TYR A 82 -2.09 5.11 7.88
C TYR A 82 -2.66 6.21 6.98
N SER A 83 -2.83 5.91 5.69
CA SER A 83 -3.29 6.85 4.67
C SER A 83 -3.99 6.11 3.53
N GLY A 84 -4.97 6.77 2.93
CA GLY A 84 -5.60 6.34 1.67
C GLY A 84 -5.07 7.14 0.49
N ILE A 85 -4.99 6.51 -0.68
CA ILE A 85 -4.59 7.11 -1.96
C ILE A 85 -5.55 6.65 -3.04
N ASP A 86 -5.95 7.55 -3.93
CA ASP A 86 -6.76 7.21 -5.08
C ASP A 86 -5.91 6.55 -6.17
N LEU A 87 -6.37 5.43 -6.73
CA LEU A 87 -5.64 4.71 -7.80
C LEU A 87 -5.43 5.61 -9.03
N ARG A 88 -6.36 6.55 -9.28
CA ARG A 88 -6.27 7.55 -10.34
C ARG A 88 -5.12 8.53 -10.18
N GLN A 89 -4.64 8.74 -8.95
CA GLN A 89 -3.49 9.59 -8.68
C GLN A 89 -2.17 8.84 -8.85
N ILE A 90 -2.20 7.50 -8.79
CA ILE A 90 -1.01 6.67 -8.99
C ILE A 90 -0.71 6.63 -10.49
N GLU A 91 0.48 7.09 -10.85
CA GLU A 91 0.98 7.04 -12.21
C GLU A 91 1.59 5.67 -12.51
N THR A 92 2.39 5.16 -11.57
CA THR A 92 2.97 3.83 -11.62
C THR A 92 3.34 3.38 -10.21
N PHE A 93 3.54 2.09 -10.03
CA PHE A 93 3.90 1.48 -8.76
C PHE A 93 4.76 0.24 -8.99
N THR A 94 5.61 -0.09 -8.01
CA THR A 94 6.45 -1.28 -8.04
C THR A 94 6.45 -1.88 -6.64
N CYS A 95 6.03 -3.14 -6.51
CA CYS A 95 6.15 -3.87 -5.26
C CYS A 95 7.41 -4.74 -5.19
N PHE A 96 7.95 -4.82 -3.98
CA PHE A 96 9.15 -5.58 -3.62
C PHE A 96 8.75 -6.75 -2.72
#